data_AF-A0A318LMB9-F1
#
_entry.id   AF-A0A318LMB9-F1
#
_cell.length_a   1.000
_cell.length_b   1.000
_cell.length_c   1.000
_cell.angle_alpha   90.00
_cell.angle_beta   90.00
_cell.angle_gamma   90.00
#
_symmetry.space_group_name_H-M   'P 1'
#
loop_
_entity.id
_entity.type
_entity.pdbx_description
1 polymer ?
#
loop_
_entity_poly.entity_id
_entity_poly.type
_entity_poly.pdbx_seq_one_letter_code
_entity_poly.pdbx_strand_id
1 'polypeptide(L)'
;MVDARGNRIQWAPLAAHHAETTRRARQAMVELVRAGYQIGPPPYGYRALRIRVTDPSGHSKLRAVLVPDWQTAAVVKQIFTWRADHGMTFAVIAARLNSDPHQYPAPVPNGRWTAKGVRRVVTNVKYTGRQVWARTVAGRPAPIEQWVTSAPKVHEPLVDERTFHRAQPGAAEGPSGAADSADSPPSAA
;
A
#
# COMPACT_ATOMS: atom_id res chain seq x y z
N MET A 1 29.88 -29.46 -6.12
CA MET A 1 30.74 -28.39 -6.67
C MET A 1 31.52 -27.81 -5.51
N VAL A 2 32.84 -27.80 -5.62
CA VAL A 2 33.79 -27.48 -4.56
C VAL A 2 34.42 -26.13 -4.93
N ASP A 3 34.67 -25.25 -3.96
CA ASP A 3 35.36 -23.99 -4.26
C ASP A 3 36.85 -24.22 -4.58
N ALA A 4 37.56 -23.17 -4.99
CA ALA A 4 38.97 -23.20 -5.36
C ALA A 4 39.92 -23.68 -4.22
N ARG A 5 39.40 -23.95 -3.00
CA ARG A 5 40.16 -24.43 -1.84
C ARG A 5 39.72 -25.81 -1.35
N GLY A 6 38.87 -26.53 -2.09
CA GLY A 6 38.48 -27.88 -1.71
C GLY A 6 37.34 -27.93 -0.67
N ASN A 7 36.72 -26.80 -0.32
CA ASN A 7 35.62 -26.78 0.64
C ASN A 7 34.27 -27.10 -0.02
N ARG A 8 33.53 -28.04 0.59
CA ARG A 8 32.17 -28.40 0.18
C ARG A 8 31.24 -27.25 0.55
N ILE A 9 30.73 -26.52 -0.45
CA ILE A 9 29.70 -25.48 -0.21
C ILE A 9 28.48 -26.17 0.43
N GLN A 10 28.29 -25.97 1.73
CA GLN A 10 27.13 -26.50 2.44
C GLN A 10 25.97 -25.51 2.28
N TRP A 11 25.13 -25.75 1.28
CA TRP A 11 23.97 -24.90 0.95
C TRP A 11 22.88 -24.91 2.03
N ALA A 12 22.77 -25.96 2.84
CA ALA A 12 21.71 -26.10 3.84
C ALA A 12 21.84 -25.11 5.04
N PRO A 13 23.03 -24.92 5.66
CA PRO A 13 23.23 -23.88 6.67
C PRO A 13 22.95 -22.46 6.17
N LEU A 14 23.38 -22.15 4.94
CA LEU A 14 23.13 -20.84 4.29
C LEU A 14 21.62 -20.62 4.07
N ALA A 15 20.91 -21.62 3.54
CA ALA A 15 19.46 -21.55 3.33
C ALA A 15 18.69 -21.38 4.66
N ALA A 16 19.08 -22.11 5.71
CA ALA A 16 18.45 -21.99 7.03
C ALA A 16 18.67 -20.58 7.65
N HIS A 17 19.88 -20.04 7.52
CA HIS A 17 20.19 -18.68 7.98
C HIS A 17 19.41 -17.61 7.20
N HIS A 18 19.29 -17.75 5.88
CA HIS A 18 18.46 -16.86 5.05
C HIS A 18 16.98 -16.93 5.42
N ALA A 19 16.45 -18.13 5.65
CA ALA A 19 15.07 -18.33 6.09
C ALA A 19 14.81 -17.65 7.46
N GLU A 20 15.72 -17.82 8.40
CA GLU A 20 15.62 -17.21 9.74
C GLU A 20 15.68 -15.68 9.67
N THR A 21 16.60 -15.12 8.87
CA THR A 21 16.72 -13.67 8.67
C THR A 21 15.43 -13.10 8.06
N THR A 22 14.88 -13.79 7.06
CA THR A 22 13.61 -13.40 6.41
C THR A 22 12.45 -13.44 7.40
N ARG A 23 12.39 -14.47 8.24
CA ARG A 23 11.36 -14.62 9.29
C ARG A 23 11.43 -13.47 10.29
N ARG A 24 12.62 -13.14 10.81
CA ARG A 24 12.83 -12.02 11.74
C ARG A 24 12.47 -10.68 11.11
N ALA A 25 12.90 -10.43 9.87
CA ALA A 25 12.54 -9.22 9.15
C ALA A 25 11.02 -9.11 8.99
N ARG A 26 10.34 -10.18 8.58
CA ARG A 26 8.88 -10.21 8.48
C ARG A 26 8.21 -9.91 9.83
N GLN A 27 8.70 -10.50 10.92
CA GLN A 27 8.16 -10.26 12.26
C GLN A 27 8.29 -8.80 12.68
N ALA A 28 9.47 -8.19 12.47
CA ALA A 28 9.66 -6.77 12.74
C ALA A 28 8.70 -5.88 11.91
N MET A 29 8.46 -6.23 10.64
CA MET A 29 7.48 -5.52 9.81
C MET A 29 6.05 -5.66 10.34
N VAL A 30 5.67 -6.86 10.80
CA VAL A 30 4.36 -7.11 11.42
C VAL A 30 4.16 -6.22 12.64
N GLU A 31 5.16 -6.12 13.51
CA GLU A 31 5.13 -5.26 14.70
C GLU A 31 4.95 -3.79 14.34
N LEU A 32 5.67 -3.31 13.32
CA LEU A 32 5.55 -1.92 12.86
C LEU A 32 4.14 -1.59 12.34
N VAL A 33 3.56 -2.49 11.55
CA VAL A 33 2.20 -2.30 11.02
C VAL A 33 1.19 -2.31 12.15
N ARG A 34 1.30 -3.27 13.08
CA ARG A 34 0.39 -3.37 14.23
C ARG A 34 0.45 -2.14 15.12
N ALA A 35 1.64 -1.54 15.26
CA ALA A 35 1.84 -0.27 15.97
C ALA A 35 1.39 0.98 15.18
N GLY A 36 0.84 0.82 13.97
CA GLY A 36 0.30 1.92 13.17
C GLY A 36 1.32 2.68 12.32
N TYR A 37 2.59 2.25 12.31
CA TYR A 37 3.62 2.92 11.53
C TYR A 37 3.48 2.65 10.04
N GLN A 38 3.79 3.69 9.26
CA GLN A 38 3.77 3.64 7.82
C GLN A 38 4.99 2.88 7.30
N ILE A 39 4.71 1.99 6.34
CA ILE A 39 5.71 1.20 5.64
C ILE A 39 5.60 1.50 4.14
N GLY A 40 6.74 1.82 3.54
CA GLY A 40 6.85 2.16 2.12
C GLY A 40 6.27 3.54 1.78
N PRO A 41 6.15 3.85 0.48
CA PRO A 41 5.65 5.14 0.01
C PRO A 41 4.24 5.43 0.55
N PRO A 42 3.96 6.68 0.97
CA PRO A 42 2.62 7.06 1.41
C PRO A 42 1.62 6.92 0.26
N PRO A 43 0.40 6.44 0.52
CA PRO A 43 -0.66 6.47 -0.49
C PRO A 43 -1.02 7.93 -0.83
N TYR A 44 -1.49 8.14 -2.06
CA TYR A 44 -2.01 9.44 -2.52
C TYR A 44 -3.05 9.99 -1.51
N GLY A 45 -3.10 11.30 -1.28
CA GLY A 45 -3.93 11.88 -0.22
C GLY A 45 -3.26 11.93 1.17
N TYR A 46 -2.12 11.27 1.33
CA TYR A 46 -1.32 11.35 2.56
C TYR A 46 0.13 11.70 2.26
N ARG A 47 0.80 12.23 3.28
CA ARG A 47 2.25 12.38 3.35
C ARG A 47 2.80 11.65 4.58
N ALA A 48 4.06 11.28 4.53
CA ALA A 48 4.74 10.64 5.65
C ALA A 48 5.35 11.71 6.58
N LEU A 49 4.93 11.73 7.84
CA LEU A 49 5.58 12.50 8.90
C LEU A 49 6.53 11.59 9.69
N ARG A 50 7.80 12.00 9.84
CA ARG A 50 8.77 11.25 10.65
C ARG A 50 8.71 11.71 12.10
N ILE A 51 8.40 10.79 13.00
CA ILE A 51 8.39 11.01 14.44
C ILE A 51 9.52 10.21 15.10
N ARG A 52 10.07 10.74 16.20
CA ARG A 52 11.03 10.01 17.03
C ARG A 52 10.27 9.23 18.09
N VAL A 53 10.55 7.94 18.18
CA VAL A 53 9.96 7.03 19.17
C VAL A 53 11.09 6.44 19.99
N THR A 54 11.02 6.61 21.31
CA THR A 54 11.99 6.09 22.27
C THR A 54 11.41 4.86 22.95
N ASP A 55 12.14 3.75 22.93
CA ASP A 55 11.73 2.54 23.63
C ASP A 55 12.08 2.62 25.14
N PRO A 56 11.55 1.71 25.97
CA PRO A 56 11.83 1.71 27.42
C PRO A 56 13.31 1.56 27.79
N SER A 57 14.17 1.09 26.87
CA SER A 57 15.61 1.00 27.08
C SER A 57 16.34 2.33 26.81
N GLY A 58 15.61 3.38 26.44
CA GLY A 58 16.14 4.70 26.12
C GLY A 58 16.61 4.85 24.67
N HIS A 59 16.48 3.80 23.85
CA HIS A 59 16.93 3.84 22.47
C HIS A 59 15.86 4.47 21.56
N SER A 60 16.27 5.43 20.72
CA SER A 60 15.37 6.21 19.88
C SER A 60 15.47 5.83 18.41
N LYS A 61 14.31 5.61 17.76
CA LYS A 61 14.20 5.30 16.33
C LYS A 61 13.23 6.27 15.63
N LEU A 62 13.53 6.61 14.38
CA LEU A 62 12.58 7.35 13.54
C LEU A 62 11.53 6.39 12.97
N ARG A 63 10.27 6.79 13.10
CA ARG A 63 9.12 6.08 12.54
C ARG A 63 8.31 7.02 11.65
N ALA A 64 7.75 6.50 10.58
CA ALA A 64 6.86 7.25 9.71
C ALA A 64 5.41 7.02 10.15
N VAL A 65 4.61 8.08 10.18
CA VAL A 65 3.15 8.04 10.33
C VAL A 65 2.50 8.73 9.14
N LEU A 66 1.26 8.36 8.83
CA LEU A 66 0.50 9.02 7.77
C LEU A 66 -0.21 10.24 8.34
N VAL A 67 -0.06 11.38 7.65
CA VAL A 67 -0.85 12.59 7.90
C VAL A 67 -1.49 13.02 6.58
N PRO A 68 -2.74 13.51 6.58
CA PRO A 68 -3.36 13.99 5.36
C PRO A 68 -2.53 15.08 4.68
N ASP A 69 -2.47 15.02 3.36
CA ASP A 69 -2.03 16.13 2.53
C ASP A 69 -3.28 16.89 2.07
N TRP A 70 -3.42 18.15 2.44
CA TRP A 70 -4.68 18.88 2.33
C TRP A 70 -5.28 18.87 0.91
N GLN A 71 -4.43 19.05 -0.12
CA GLN A 71 -4.88 19.13 -1.50
C GLN A 71 -5.27 17.76 -2.01
N THR A 72 -4.37 16.77 -1.92
CA THR A 72 -4.64 15.43 -2.46
C THR A 72 -5.65 14.65 -1.62
N ALA A 73 -5.77 14.94 -0.32
CA ALA A 73 -6.79 14.34 0.55
C ALA A 73 -8.20 14.76 0.13
N ALA A 74 -8.38 16.03 -0.25
CA ALA A 74 -9.66 16.51 -0.78
C ALA A 74 -10.05 15.76 -2.07
N VAL A 75 -9.07 15.49 -2.94
CA VAL A 75 -9.29 14.69 -4.16
C VAL A 75 -9.72 13.27 -3.83
N VAL A 76 -9.08 12.60 -2.86
CA VAL A 76 -9.49 11.26 -2.42
C VAL A 76 -10.93 11.26 -1.91
N LYS A 77 -11.30 12.21 -1.04
CA LYS A 77 -12.67 12.35 -0.53
C LYS A 77 -13.66 12.51 -1.68
N GLN A 78 -13.34 13.37 -2.64
CA GLN A 78 -14.19 13.60 -3.81
C GLN A 78 -14.36 12.36 -4.70
N ILE A 79 -13.30 11.58 -4.90
CA ILE A 79 -13.35 10.29 -5.60
C ILE A 79 -14.34 9.34 -4.92
N PHE A 80 -14.27 9.23 -3.59
CA PHE A 80 -15.19 8.38 -2.84
C PHE A 80 -16.64 8.88 -2.89
N THR A 81 -16.88 10.19 -2.80
CA THR A 81 -18.23 10.77 -3.00
C THR A 81 -18.79 10.39 -4.37
N TRP A 82 -18.04 10.61 -5.45
CA TRP A 82 -18.51 10.25 -6.80
C TRP A 82 -18.74 8.75 -6.96
N ARG A 83 -17.91 7.91 -6.34
CA ARG A 83 -18.06 6.47 -6.44
C ARG A 83 -19.23 5.94 -5.62
N ALA A 84 -19.32 6.33 -4.34
CA ALA A 84 -20.28 5.80 -3.38
C ALA A 84 -21.67 6.43 -3.55
N ASP A 85 -21.74 7.75 -3.74
CA ASP A 85 -23.00 8.49 -3.75
C ASP A 85 -23.57 8.64 -5.16
N HIS A 86 -22.70 8.84 -6.16
CA HIS A 86 -23.16 9.08 -7.54
C HIS A 86 -23.02 7.84 -8.44
N GLY A 87 -22.45 6.74 -7.94
CA GLY A 87 -22.31 5.48 -8.69
C GLY A 87 -21.41 5.56 -9.92
N MET A 88 -20.56 6.58 -10.03
CA MET A 88 -19.72 6.78 -11.23
C MET A 88 -18.70 5.65 -11.39
N THR A 89 -18.49 5.20 -12.62
CA THR A 89 -17.46 4.20 -12.93
C THR A 89 -16.06 4.80 -12.77
N PHE A 90 -15.04 3.96 -12.58
CA PHE A 90 -13.65 4.43 -12.45
C PHE A 90 -13.15 5.19 -13.69
N ALA A 91 -13.62 4.84 -14.88
CA ALA A 91 -13.27 5.52 -16.12
C ALA A 91 -13.86 6.94 -16.19
N VAL A 92 -15.13 7.09 -15.81
CA VAL A 92 -15.81 8.40 -15.74
C VAL A 92 -15.14 9.28 -14.70
N ILE A 93 -14.83 8.75 -13.53
CA ILE A 93 -14.10 9.49 -12.48
C ILE A 93 -12.73 9.94 -13.01
N ALA A 94 -11.96 9.05 -13.65
CA ALA A 94 -10.65 9.40 -14.18
C ALA A 94 -10.74 10.50 -15.26
N ALA A 95 -11.70 10.42 -16.18
CA ALA A 95 -11.93 11.45 -17.18
C ALA A 95 -12.27 12.80 -16.55
N ARG A 96 -13.14 12.80 -15.53
CA ARG A 96 -13.52 14.00 -14.79
C ARG A 96 -12.36 14.63 -14.01
N LEU A 97 -11.51 13.83 -13.37
CA LEU A 97 -10.33 14.36 -12.69
C LEU A 97 -9.36 15.01 -13.70
N ASN A 98 -9.21 14.41 -14.88
CA ASN A 98 -8.32 14.93 -15.92
C ASN A 98 -8.86 16.17 -16.64
N SER A 99 -10.14 16.54 -16.49
CA SER A 99 -10.67 17.78 -17.08
C SER A 99 -10.23 19.04 -16.33
N ASP A 100 -9.79 18.90 -15.08
CA ASP A 100 -9.20 19.98 -14.30
C ASP A 100 -7.97 19.48 -13.50
N PRO A 101 -6.79 19.37 -14.16
CA PRO A 101 -5.57 18.89 -13.51
C PRO A 101 -5.04 19.83 -12.41
N HIS A 102 -5.44 21.11 -12.43
CA HIS A 102 -5.03 22.05 -11.39
C HIS A 102 -5.79 21.75 -10.08
N GLN A 103 -7.10 21.52 -10.18
CA GLN A 103 -7.91 21.13 -9.02
C GLN A 103 -7.59 19.69 -8.56
N TYR A 104 -7.32 18.78 -9.50
CA TYR A 104 -7.12 17.35 -9.25
C TYR A 104 -5.73 16.85 -9.65
N PRO A 105 -4.65 17.27 -8.95
CA PRO A 105 -3.29 16.92 -9.33
C PRO A 105 -3.10 15.41 -9.37
N ALA A 106 -2.71 14.87 -10.53
CA ALA A 106 -2.57 13.44 -10.71
C ALA A 106 -1.32 12.87 -9.99
N PRO A 107 -1.33 11.58 -9.60
CA PRO A 107 -0.16 10.94 -9.00
C PRO A 107 1.04 10.88 -9.97
N VAL A 108 2.23 11.13 -9.45
CA VAL A 108 3.51 10.88 -10.15
C VAL A 108 3.85 9.37 -10.17
N PRO A 109 4.57 8.86 -11.17
CA PRO A 109 5.15 9.57 -12.32
C PRO A 109 4.19 9.76 -13.50
N ASN A 110 3.02 9.13 -13.49
CA ASN A 110 2.13 9.08 -14.65
C ASN A 110 1.60 10.45 -15.09
N GLY A 111 1.42 11.39 -14.16
CA GLY A 111 0.96 12.75 -14.46
C GLY A 111 -0.50 12.84 -14.98
N ARG A 112 -1.25 11.73 -14.95
CA ARG A 112 -2.66 11.65 -15.36
C ARG A 112 -3.43 10.60 -14.57
N TRP A 113 -4.72 10.84 -14.37
CA TRP A 113 -5.62 9.85 -13.79
C TRP A 113 -5.97 8.76 -14.81
N THR A 114 -5.98 7.52 -14.35
CA THR A 114 -6.45 6.37 -15.12
C THR A 114 -7.51 5.63 -14.31
N ALA A 115 -8.39 4.88 -14.97
CA ALA A 115 -9.37 4.04 -14.28
C ALA A 115 -8.70 3.08 -13.28
N LYS A 116 -7.53 2.53 -13.64
CA LYS A 116 -6.70 1.70 -12.74
C LYS A 116 -6.19 2.48 -11.53
N GLY A 117 -5.76 3.72 -11.72
CA GLY A 117 -5.32 4.61 -10.63
C GLY A 117 -6.46 4.93 -9.67
N VAL A 118 -7.64 5.28 -10.18
CA VAL A 118 -8.84 5.53 -9.38
C VAL A 118 -9.26 4.26 -8.62
N ARG A 119 -9.28 3.10 -9.29
CA ARG A 119 -9.58 1.82 -8.63
C ARG A 119 -8.59 1.53 -7.49
N ARG A 120 -7.29 1.79 -7.68
CA ARG A 120 -6.27 1.65 -6.63
C ARG A 120 -6.51 2.58 -5.45
N VAL A 121 -7.08 3.76 -5.65
CA VAL A 121 -7.50 4.65 -4.56
C VAL A 121 -8.69 4.02 -3.83
N VAL A 122 -9.76 3.70 -4.56
CA VAL A 122 -11.02 3.20 -3.97
C VAL A 122 -10.85 1.90 -3.18
N THR A 123 -9.99 0.97 -3.63
CA THR A 123 -9.80 -0.33 -2.97
C THR A 123 -8.76 -0.31 -1.84
N ASN A 124 -8.13 0.83 -1.56
CA ASN A 124 -7.08 0.90 -0.55
C ASN A 124 -7.65 1.15 0.85
N VAL A 125 -7.68 0.10 1.67
CA VAL A 125 -8.15 0.12 3.07
C VAL A 125 -7.43 1.17 3.93
N LYS A 126 -6.24 1.65 3.54
CA LYS A 126 -5.57 2.73 4.29
C LYS A 126 -6.40 4.02 4.39
N TYR A 127 -7.38 4.25 3.51
CA TYR A 127 -8.23 5.43 3.61
C TYR A 127 -9.22 5.38 4.78
N THR A 128 -9.45 4.22 5.40
CA THR A 128 -10.29 4.06 6.60
C THR A 128 -9.54 4.23 7.92
N GLY A 129 -8.27 4.68 7.87
CA GLY A 129 -7.46 4.92 9.08
C GLY A 129 -6.74 3.67 9.59
N ARG A 130 -6.61 2.61 8.77
CA ARG A 130 -5.90 1.37 9.12
C ARG A 130 -4.58 1.27 8.36
N GLN A 131 -3.55 0.70 8.98
CA GLN A 131 -2.39 0.23 8.23
C GLN A 131 -2.61 -1.18 7.73
N VAL A 132 -2.18 -1.43 6.49
CA VAL A 132 -2.19 -2.76 5.87
C VAL A 132 -0.84 -3.04 5.20
N TRP A 133 -0.39 -4.28 5.31
CA TRP A 133 0.83 -4.81 4.67
C TRP A 133 0.65 -6.28 4.26
N ALA A 134 1.63 -6.81 3.54
CA ALA A 134 1.64 -8.18 3.01
C ALA A 134 0.44 -8.50 2.10
N ARG A 135 0.00 -7.52 1.30
CA ARG A 135 -1.10 -7.67 0.33
C ARG A 135 -0.74 -8.53 -0.88
N THR A 136 0.54 -8.88 -1.03
CA THR A 136 1.04 -9.74 -2.10
C THR A 136 2.02 -10.76 -1.54
N VAL A 137 2.00 -11.96 -2.11
CA VAL A 137 2.93 -13.05 -1.84
C VAL A 137 3.46 -13.53 -3.19
N ALA A 138 4.78 -13.57 -3.36
CA ALA A 138 5.44 -13.95 -4.62
C ALA A 138 4.87 -13.23 -5.86
N GLY A 139 4.60 -11.92 -5.74
CA GLY A 139 4.07 -11.08 -6.81
C GLY A 139 2.55 -11.21 -7.06
N ARG A 140 1.86 -12.14 -6.40
CA ARG A 140 0.40 -12.33 -6.54
C ARG A 140 -0.37 -11.70 -5.39
N PRO A 141 -1.60 -11.18 -5.62
CA PRO A 141 -2.47 -10.74 -4.53
C PRO A 141 -2.68 -11.84 -3.48
N ALA A 142 -2.49 -11.49 -2.21
CA ALA A 142 -2.73 -12.39 -1.10
C ALA A 142 -4.21 -12.30 -0.64
N PRO A 143 -4.81 -13.40 -0.15
CA PRO A 143 -6.10 -13.36 0.53
C PRO A 143 -6.09 -12.37 1.70
N ILE A 144 -7.23 -11.74 1.98
CA ILE A 144 -7.34 -10.68 3.00
C ILE A 144 -6.99 -11.20 4.41
N GLU A 145 -7.22 -12.48 4.66
CA GLU A 145 -6.91 -13.18 5.91
C GLU A 145 -5.40 -13.25 6.18
N GLN A 146 -4.59 -13.15 5.12
CA GLN A 146 -3.13 -13.15 5.22
C GLN A 146 -2.56 -11.74 5.36
N TRP A 147 -3.38 -10.70 5.23
CA TRP A 147 -2.93 -9.33 5.36
C TRP A 147 -2.63 -9.02 6.82
N VAL A 148 -1.57 -8.26 7.02
CA VAL A 148 -1.27 -7.71 8.33
C VAL A 148 -1.98 -6.37 8.44
N THR A 149 -2.90 -6.25 9.38
CA THR A 149 -3.72 -5.05 9.58
C THR A 149 -3.52 -4.50 10.99
N SER A 150 -3.48 -3.18 11.14
CA SER A 150 -3.41 -2.51 12.45
C SER A 150 -4.78 -2.44 13.14
N ALA A 151 -4.78 -1.91 14.37
CA ALA A 151 -6.01 -1.39 14.98
C ALA A 151 -6.67 -0.31 14.09
N PRO A 152 -7.98 -0.04 14.25
CA PRO A 152 -8.65 1.08 13.59
C PRO A 152 -8.06 2.44 14.00
N LYS A 153 -8.17 3.45 13.13
CA LYS A 153 -7.86 4.86 13.39
C LYS A 153 -6.43 5.12 13.92
N VAL A 154 -5.43 4.40 13.41
CA VAL A 154 -4.01 4.66 13.72
C VAL A 154 -3.46 5.89 13.01
N HIS A 155 -4.19 6.39 12.01
CA HIS A 155 -4.01 7.70 11.39
C HIS A 155 -5.37 8.29 11.02
N GLU A 156 -5.40 9.59 10.70
CA GLU A 156 -6.64 10.28 10.37
C GLU A 156 -7.30 9.64 9.13
N PRO A 157 -8.53 9.10 9.25
CA PRO A 157 -9.23 8.50 8.12
C PRO A 157 -9.68 9.59 7.13
N LEU A 158 -9.50 9.34 5.83
CA LEU A 158 -10.07 10.21 4.79
C LEU A 158 -11.52 9.83 4.49
N VAL A 159 -11.91 8.58 4.73
CA VAL A 159 -13.27 8.07 4.54
C VAL A 159 -13.69 7.17 5.69
N ASP A 160 -14.98 7.16 6.01
CA ASP A 160 -15.55 6.20 6.95
C ASP A 160 -15.74 4.81 6.29
N GLU A 161 -15.91 3.79 7.14
CA GLU A 161 -16.08 2.40 6.69
C GLU A 161 -17.32 2.24 5.77
N ARG A 162 -18.43 2.96 6.05
CA ARG A 162 -19.67 2.86 5.26
C ARG A 162 -19.45 3.33 3.82
N THR A 163 -18.82 4.48 3.66
CA THR A 163 -18.48 5.08 2.37
C THR A 163 -17.47 4.21 1.64
N PHE A 164 -16.47 3.68 2.36
CA PHE A 164 -15.51 2.74 1.80
C PHE A 164 -16.20 1.49 1.22
N HIS A 165 -17.10 0.87 1.99
CA HIS A 165 -17.84 -0.32 1.53
C HIS A 165 -18.75 -0.03 0.34
N ARG A 166 -19.48 1.08 0.33
CA ARG A 166 -20.35 1.48 -0.79
C ARG A 166 -19.57 1.78 -2.07
N ALA A 167 -18.33 2.23 -1.95
CA ALA A 167 -17.50 2.56 -3.10
C ALA A 167 -16.86 1.32 -3.77
N GLN A 168 -16.92 0.14 -3.15
CA GLN A 168 -16.23 -1.04 -3.67
C GLN A 168 -16.78 -1.45 -5.05
N PRO A 169 -15.92 -1.97 -5.94
CA PRO A 169 -16.37 -2.46 -7.24
C PRO A 169 -17.41 -3.57 -7.07
N GLY A 170 -18.49 -3.49 -7.85
CA GLY A 170 -19.51 -4.54 -7.91
C GLY A 170 -19.00 -5.80 -8.63
N ALA A 171 -19.76 -6.89 -8.57
CA ALA A 171 -19.40 -8.17 -9.19
C ALA A 171 -19.11 -8.05 -10.71
N ALA A 172 -19.83 -7.18 -11.42
CA ALA A 172 -19.63 -6.91 -12.85
C ALA A 172 -18.33 -6.14 -13.16
N GLU A 173 -17.70 -5.52 -12.17
CA GLU A 173 -16.43 -4.78 -12.27
C GLU A 173 -15.25 -5.58 -11.64
N GLY A 174 -15.46 -6.88 -11.41
CA GLY A 174 -14.46 -7.83 -10.92
C GLY A 174 -13.19 -7.85 -11.79
N PRO A 175 -12.06 -8.36 -11.27
CA PRO A 175 -10.77 -8.18 -11.91
C PRO A 175 -10.80 -8.75 -13.33
N SER A 176 -10.70 -7.88 -14.33
CA SER A 176 -10.37 -8.26 -15.69
C SER A 176 -9.03 -9.00 -15.63
N GLY A 177 -9.12 -10.33 -15.68
CA GLY A 177 -7.99 -11.22 -15.87
C GLY A 177 -7.55 -11.14 -17.32
N ALA A 178 -6.89 -10.04 -17.69
CA ALA A 178 -6.09 -9.96 -18.89
C ALA A 178 -4.65 -9.75 -18.45
N ALA A 179 -3.82 -10.76 -18.70
CA ALA A 179 -2.39 -10.70 -18.56
C ALA A 179 -1.83 -9.61 -19.48
N ASP A 180 -1.50 -8.44 -18.93
CA ASP A 180 -0.56 -7.52 -19.56
C ASP A 180 0.82 -7.81 -18.99
N SER A 181 1.53 -8.66 -19.73
CA SER A 181 2.98 -8.83 -19.67
C SER A 181 3.65 -7.53 -20.12
N ALA A 182 3.87 -6.59 -19.20
CA ALA A 182 4.91 -5.57 -19.31
C ALA A 182 4.93 -4.78 -18.01
N ASP A 183 5.89 -5.09 -17.15
CA ASP A 183 6.70 -4.16 -16.35
C ASP A 183 7.23 -4.92 -15.11
N SER A 184 8.25 -5.73 -15.34
CA SER A 184 9.10 -6.25 -14.27
C SER A 184 10.01 -5.11 -13.81
N PRO A 185 10.01 -4.70 -12.54
CA PRO A 185 11.06 -3.82 -12.04
C PRO A 185 12.40 -4.58 -12.08
N PRO A 186 13.53 -3.90 -12.32
CA PRO A 186 14.82 -4.57 -12.38
C PRO A 186 15.13 -5.22 -11.03
N SER A 187 15.47 -6.51 -11.10
CA SER A 187 16.03 -7.28 -9.99
C SER A 187 17.31 -6.60 -9.52
N ALA A 188 17.31 -6.10 -8.29
CA ALA A 188 18.56 -5.73 -7.62
C ALA A 188 19.33 -7.01 -7.26
N ALA A 189 20.62 -6.98 -7.56
CA ALA A 189 21.62 -8.02 -7.32
C ALA A 189 21.82 -8.37 -5.84
#